data_AF-A0A5C9E589-F1
#
_entry.id   AF-A0A5C9E589-F1
#
_cell.length_a   1.000
_cell.length_b   1.000
_cell.length_c   1.000
_cell.angle_alpha   90.00
_cell.angle_beta   90.00
_cell.angle_gamma   90.00
#
_symmetry.space_group_name_H-M   'P 1'
#
loop_
_entity.id
_entity.type
_entity.pdbx_description
1 polymer ?
#
loop_
_entity_poly.entity_id
_entity_poly.type
_entity_poly.pdbx_seq_one_letter_code
_entity_poly.pdbx_strand_id
1 'polypeptide(L)'
;MNDTETGFSWKGFAALIILLLIVSIVAFIISSIEGFITGVVAVFMGFLLSFFRDDIKRMLGLSDSSSKAETPMPTKEESKQLAKLEKYVAKRREKIAKAISKFESKETPKKRRKIAQEIVELATSTIFLIDQIKSQAILLNHPQLMAHYEKISQEIEMIKARYIQYC
;
A
#
# COMPACT_ATOMS: atom_id res chain seq x y z
N MET A 1 -78.43 7.94 -13.61
CA MET A 1 -77.28 7.04 -13.87
C MET A 1 -76.12 7.91 -14.30
N ASN A 2 -75.09 8.00 -13.48
CA ASN A 2 -73.75 8.46 -13.87
C ASN A 2 -72.80 7.89 -12.82
N ASP A 3 -72.36 6.67 -13.08
CA ASP A 3 -71.34 5.97 -12.31
C ASP A 3 -70.00 6.67 -12.55
N THR A 4 -69.51 7.36 -11.53
CA THR A 4 -68.15 7.91 -11.52
C THR A 4 -67.23 6.83 -10.98
N GLU A 5 -66.74 5.97 -11.88
CA GLU A 5 -65.66 5.05 -11.59
C GLU A 5 -64.39 5.85 -11.26
N THR A 6 -64.02 5.86 -9.98
CA THR A 6 -62.74 6.37 -9.51
C THR A 6 -61.64 5.39 -9.90
N GLY A 7 -61.19 5.48 -11.15
CA GLY A 7 -60.09 4.68 -11.67
C GLY A 7 -58.79 4.96 -10.90
N PHE A 8 -58.43 4.07 -10.00
CA PHE A 8 -57.16 4.10 -9.27
C PHE A 8 -56.00 4.08 -10.28
N SER A 9 -55.30 5.20 -10.43
CA SER A 9 -54.19 5.32 -11.38
C SER A 9 -52.98 4.54 -10.86
N TRP A 10 -52.85 3.29 -11.30
CA TRP A 10 -51.72 2.40 -11.01
C TRP A 10 -50.35 3.03 -11.26
N LYS A 11 -50.26 3.98 -12.20
CA LYS A 11 -49.04 4.74 -12.49
C LYS A 11 -48.67 5.70 -11.35
N GLY A 12 -49.66 6.34 -10.72
CA GLY A 12 -49.45 7.20 -9.55
C GLY A 12 -49.04 6.41 -8.32
N PHE A 13 -49.63 5.22 -8.13
CA PHE A 13 -49.26 4.31 -7.05
C PHE A 13 -47.83 3.77 -7.21
N ALA A 14 -47.44 3.37 -8.43
CA ALA A 14 -46.08 2.93 -8.73
C ALA A 14 -45.04 4.04 -8.49
N ALA A 15 -45.34 5.28 -8.89
CA ALA A 15 -44.46 6.42 -8.63
C ALA A 15 -44.28 6.70 -7.13
N LEU A 16 -45.35 6.58 -6.34
CA LEU A 16 -45.30 6.70 -4.88
C LEU A 16 -44.44 5.60 -4.23
N ILE A 17 -44.55 4.35 -4.69
CA ILE A 17 -43.73 3.24 -4.18
C ILE A 17 -42.24 3.48 -4.49
N ILE A 18 -41.92 3.91 -5.71
CA ILE A 18 -40.53 4.19 -6.11
C ILE A 18 -39.96 5.34 -5.27
N LEU A 19 -40.74 6.40 -5.06
CA LEU A 19 -40.33 7.52 -4.20
C LEU A 19 -40.05 7.07 -2.76
N LEU A 20 -40.93 6.23 -2.19
CA LEU A 20 -40.77 5.66 -0.85
C LEU A 20 -39.52 4.79 -0.73
N LEU A 21 -39.23 3.97 -1.74
CA LEU A 21 -38.02 3.16 -1.79
C LEU A 21 -36.76 4.03 -1.79
N ILE A 22 -36.73 5.09 -2.61
CA ILE A 22 -35.59 6.00 -2.68
C ILE A 22 -35.37 6.70 -1.34
N VAL A 23 -36.42 7.23 -0.71
CA VAL A 23 -36.33 7.89 0.59
C VAL A 23 -35.85 6.91 1.67
N SER A 24 -36.32 5.66 1.66
CA SER A 24 -35.87 4.61 2.57
C SER A 24 -34.38 4.28 2.40
N ILE A 25 -33.90 4.16 1.16
CA ILE A 25 -32.48 3.93 0.87
C ILE A 25 -31.62 5.09 1.35
N VAL A 26 -32.04 6.34 1.10
CA VAL A 26 -31.32 7.53 1.56
C VAL A 26 -31.29 7.59 3.09
N ALA A 27 -32.41 7.31 3.75
CA ALA A 27 -32.49 7.25 5.22
C ALA A 27 -31.59 6.14 5.79
N PHE A 28 -31.52 4.98 5.14
CA PHE A 28 -30.64 3.87 5.53
C PHE A 28 -29.15 4.21 5.39
N ILE A 29 -28.77 4.91 4.31
CA ILE A 29 -27.40 5.39 4.11
C ILE A 29 -27.03 6.42 5.19
N ILE A 30 -27.92 7.36 5.50
CA ILE A 30 -27.69 8.36 6.56
C ILE A 30 -27.61 7.68 7.93
N SER A 31 -28.47 6.72 8.23
CA SER A 31 -28.43 5.94 9.48
C SER A 31 -27.13 5.13 9.63
N SER A 32 -26.57 4.63 8.52
CA SER A 32 -25.27 3.92 8.52
C SER A 32 -24.08 4.83 8.82
N ILE A 33 -24.22 6.15 8.66
CA ILE A 33 -23.17 7.13 8.98
C ILE A 33 -22.97 7.24 10.49
N GLU A 34 -24.03 7.16 11.31
CA GLU A 34 -23.89 7.23 12.77
C GLU A 34 -23.09 6.05 13.33
N GLY A 35 -23.35 4.84 12.84
CA GLY A 35 -22.58 3.65 13.20
C GLY A 35 -21.12 3.71 12.74
N PHE A 36 -20.88 4.23 11.52
CA PHE A 36 -19.54 4.42 10.99
C PHE A 36 -18.75 5.49 11.75
N ILE A 37 -19.35 6.64 12.03
CA ILE A 37 -18.72 7.72 12.82
C ILE A 37 -18.44 7.22 14.23
N THR A 38 -19.37 6.52 14.87
CA THR A 38 -19.16 5.96 16.22
C THR A 38 -18.01 4.96 16.23
N GLY A 39 -17.91 4.10 15.20
CA GLY A 39 -16.78 3.19 15.04
C GLY A 39 -15.44 3.90 14.83
N VAL A 40 -15.41 4.92 13.98
CA VAL A 40 -14.20 5.75 13.74
C VAL A 40 -13.80 6.51 15.00
N VAL A 41 -14.75 7.10 15.73
CA VAL A 41 -14.51 7.79 17.00
C VAL A 41 -14.01 6.82 18.07
N ALA A 42 -14.54 5.60 18.14
CA ALA A 42 -14.06 4.59 19.08
C ALA A 42 -12.62 4.15 18.76
N VAL A 43 -12.29 3.95 17.48
CA VAL A 43 -10.92 3.65 17.03
C VAL A 43 -9.99 4.83 17.34
N PHE A 44 -10.42 6.06 17.07
CA PHE A 44 -9.64 7.26 17.30
C PHE A 44 -9.43 7.54 18.81
N MET A 45 -10.46 7.34 19.63
CA MET A 45 -10.37 7.44 21.09
C MET A 45 -9.50 6.32 21.68
N GLY A 46 -9.58 5.09 21.16
CA GLY A 46 -8.68 4.00 21.53
C GLY A 46 -7.23 4.30 21.18
N PHE A 47 -6.99 4.91 20.03
CA PHE A 47 -5.67 5.38 19.61
C PHE A 47 -5.15 6.50 20.51
N LEU A 48 -5.98 7.50 20.83
CA LEU A 48 -5.62 8.61 21.73
C LEU A 48 -5.32 8.10 23.14
N LEU A 49 -6.14 7.20 23.69
CA LEU A 49 -5.87 6.56 24.98
C LEU A 49 -4.56 5.77 24.95
N SER A 50 -4.24 5.08 23.85
CA SER A 50 -2.93 4.42 23.70
C SER A 50 -1.77 5.42 23.72
N PHE A 51 -1.93 6.57 23.05
CA PHE A 51 -0.91 7.60 22.96
C PHE A 51 -0.67 8.30 24.30
N PHE A 52 -1.76 8.69 24.99
CA PHE A 52 -1.68 9.34 26.29
C PHE A 52 -1.36 8.38 27.43
N ARG A 53 -1.63 7.06 27.30
CA ARG A 53 -1.24 6.07 28.31
C ARG A 53 0.28 6.08 28.52
N ASP A 54 1.05 6.22 27.45
CA ASP A 54 2.50 6.22 27.53
C ASP A 54 3.02 7.52 28.15
N ASP A 55 2.41 8.67 27.84
CA ASP A 55 2.75 9.95 28.47
C ASP A 55 2.34 10.02 29.94
N ILE A 56 1.15 9.52 30.33
CA ILE A 56 0.70 9.45 31.72
C ILE A 56 1.60 8.54 32.55
N LYS A 57 2.01 7.38 32.02
CA LYS A 57 2.97 6.48 32.69
C LYS A 57 4.33 7.14 32.88
N ARG A 58 4.77 7.94 31.90
CA ARG A 58 6.04 8.67 31.93
C ARG A 58 6.00 9.84 32.90
N MET A 59 4.84 10.50 33.05
CA MET A 59 4.62 11.62 33.97
C MET A 59 4.40 11.16 35.43
N LEU A 60 3.79 9.99 35.64
CA LEU A 60 3.56 9.40 36.97
C LEU A 60 4.78 8.67 37.55
N GLY A 61 5.91 8.60 36.83
CA GLY A 61 7.13 7.93 37.30
C GLY A 61 6.97 6.41 37.51
N LEU A 62 5.84 5.84 37.11
CA LEU A 62 5.53 4.39 37.14
C LEU A 62 6.11 3.64 35.95
N SER A 63 7.06 4.26 35.24
CA SER A 63 7.93 3.59 34.28
C SER A 63 8.84 2.65 35.04
N ASP A 64 8.31 1.50 35.46
CA ASP A 64 9.13 0.34 35.75
C ASP A 64 10.07 0.16 34.56
N SER A 65 11.36 0.14 34.85
CA SER A 65 12.48 -0.16 33.96
C SER A 65 12.41 -1.56 33.31
N SER A 66 11.22 -2.15 33.21
CA SER A 66 10.86 -3.45 32.65
C SER A 66 10.00 -3.36 31.38
N SER A 67 9.61 -2.17 30.90
CA SER A 67 9.03 -2.02 29.56
C SER A 67 9.94 -1.20 28.65
N LYS A 68 11.18 -1.66 28.48
CA LYS A 68 11.74 -1.55 27.13
C LYS A 68 10.77 -2.31 26.25
N ALA A 69 10.07 -1.62 25.36
CA ALA A 69 9.49 -2.29 24.21
C ALA A 69 10.60 -3.16 23.65
N GLU A 70 10.49 -4.47 23.85
CA GLU A 70 11.33 -5.41 23.13
C GLU A 70 11.02 -5.12 21.67
N THR A 71 11.93 -4.43 20.98
CA THR A 71 12.09 -4.63 19.55
C THR A 71 12.04 -6.14 19.37
N PRO A 72 11.01 -6.69 18.70
CA PRO A 72 10.86 -8.13 18.60
C PRO A 72 12.18 -8.67 18.10
N MET A 73 12.77 -9.60 18.85
CA MET A 73 13.99 -10.25 18.41
C MET A 73 13.76 -10.79 16.99
N PRO A 74 14.73 -10.63 16.07
CA PRO A 74 14.71 -11.25 14.77
C PRO A 74 14.21 -12.68 14.84
N THR A 75 13.02 -12.96 14.32
CA THR A 75 12.58 -14.35 14.25
C THR A 75 13.39 -15.04 13.16
N LYS A 76 13.69 -16.34 13.33
CA LYS A 76 14.30 -17.15 12.25
C LYS A 76 13.52 -17.02 10.93
N GLU A 77 12.24 -16.70 10.99
CA GLU A 77 11.36 -16.38 9.87
C GLU A 77 11.84 -15.15 9.08
N GLU A 78 12.16 -14.03 9.75
CA GLU A 78 12.57 -12.77 9.13
C GLU A 78 13.92 -12.90 8.43
N SER A 79 14.88 -13.62 9.04
CA SER A 79 16.16 -13.90 8.39
C SER A 79 16.02 -14.74 7.11
N LYS A 80 15.07 -15.69 7.06
CA LYS A 80 14.75 -16.46 5.85
C LYS A 80 14.07 -15.61 4.79
N GLN A 81 13.19 -14.70 5.20
CA GLN A 81 12.54 -13.75 4.29
C GLN A 81 13.55 -12.80 3.66
N LEU A 82 14.49 -12.28 4.46
CA LEU A 82 15.58 -11.44 3.98
C LEU A 82 16.41 -12.17 2.91
N ALA A 83 16.91 -13.37 3.21
CA ALA A 83 17.68 -14.16 2.26
C ALA A 83 16.91 -14.44 0.95
N LYS A 84 15.59 -14.62 1.04
CA LYS A 84 14.73 -14.79 -0.14
C LYS A 84 14.64 -13.50 -0.97
N LEU A 85 14.49 -12.34 -0.34
CA LEU A 85 14.48 -11.04 -1.01
C LEU A 85 15.83 -10.72 -1.67
N GLU A 86 16.94 -10.96 -0.97
CA GLU A 86 18.29 -10.76 -1.52
C GLU A 86 18.50 -11.59 -2.80
N LYS A 87 18.07 -12.87 -2.78
CA LYS A 87 18.11 -13.75 -3.94
C LYS A 87 17.24 -13.24 -5.10
N TYR A 88 16.08 -12.65 -4.81
CA TYR A 88 15.24 -12.04 -5.85
C TYR A 88 15.88 -10.79 -6.45
N VAL A 89 16.48 -9.93 -5.64
CA VAL A 89 17.19 -8.74 -6.14
C VAL A 89 18.36 -9.15 -7.03
N ALA A 90 19.17 -10.14 -6.60
CA ALA A 90 20.27 -10.65 -7.42
C ALA A 90 19.79 -11.14 -8.81
N LYS A 91 18.73 -11.97 -8.84
CA LYS A 91 18.13 -12.44 -10.10
C LYS A 91 17.55 -11.31 -10.95
N ARG A 92 16.93 -10.30 -10.34
CA ARG A 92 16.38 -9.15 -11.08
C ARG A 92 17.48 -8.29 -11.68
N ARG A 93 18.58 -8.05 -10.96
CA ARG A 93 19.75 -7.34 -11.49
C ARG A 93 20.36 -8.06 -12.70
N GLU A 94 20.45 -9.39 -12.66
CA GLU A 94 20.88 -10.20 -13.81
C GLU A 94 19.94 -10.01 -15.02
N LYS A 95 18.61 -9.97 -14.80
CA LYS A 95 17.64 -9.70 -15.86
C LYS A 95 17.79 -8.29 -16.44
N ILE A 96 18.02 -7.29 -15.59
CA ILE A 96 18.28 -5.90 -16.03
C ILE A 96 19.53 -5.87 -16.93
N ALA A 97 20.63 -6.50 -16.50
CA ALA A 97 21.85 -6.57 -17.31
C ALA A 97 21.61 -7.24 -18.67
N LYS A 98 20.84 -8.34 -18.71
CA LYS A 98 20.45 -9.00 -19.96
C LYS A 98 19.58 -8.10 -20.84
N ALA A 99 18.64 -7.36 -20.25
CA ALA A 99 17.78 -6.43 -20.98
C ALA A 99 18.57 -5.25 -21.56
N ILE A 100 19.56 -4.73 -20.81
CA ILE A 100 20.51 -3.70 -21.29
C ILE A 100 21.30 -4.21 -22.50
N SER A 101 21.89 -5.41 -22.42
CA SER A 101 22.61 -6.01 -23.55
C SER A 101 21.70 -6.23 -24.77
N LYS A 102 20.44 -6.63 -24.54
CA LYS A 102 19.43 -6.71 -25.60
C LYS A 102 19.12 -5.33 -26.20
N PHE A 103 19.08 -4.27 -25.42
CA PHE A 103 18.83 -2.92 -25.91
C PHE A 103 19.94 -2.46 -26.86
N GLU A 104 21.19 -2.68 -26.48
CA GLU A 104 22.38 -2.30 -27.25
C GLU A 104 22.45 -3.04 -28.59
N SER A 105 22.09 -4.32 -28.60
CA SER A 105 22.11 -5.17 -29.81
C SER A 105 20.95 -4.95 -30.80
N LYS A 106 19.95 -4.11 -30.48
CA LYS A 106 18.89 -3.78 -31.44
C LYS A 106 19.22 -2.54 -32.24
N GLU A 107 18.97 -2.58 -33.54
CA GLU A 107 19.17 -1.43 -34.44
C GLU A 107 17.90 -0.58 -34.60
N THR A 108 16.71 -1.18 -34.48
CA THR A 108 15.47 -0.46 -34.76
C THR A 108 14.94 0.32 -33.54
N PRO A 109 14.60 1.63 -33.70
CA PRO A 109 14.12 2.47 -32.60
C PRO A 109 12.89 1.91 -31.88
N LYS A 110 11.94 1.32 -32.63
CA LYS A 110 10.72 0.73 -32.08
C LYS A 110 11.00 -0.46 -31.15
N LYS A 111 11.98 -1.31 -31.48
CA LYS A 111 12.38 -2.45 -30.63
C LYS A 111 13.17 -1.96 -29.42
N ARG A 112 14.03 -0.94 -29.59
CA ARG A 112 14.76 -0.28 -28.49
C ARG A 112 13.80 0.31 -27.46
N ARG A 113 12.77 1.03 -27.88
CA ARG A 113 11.75 1.61 -27.00
C ARG A 113 11.05 0.54 -26.14
N LYS A 114 10.65 -0.58 -26.74
CA LYS A 114 10.05 -1.70 -26.00
C LYS A 114 10.99 -2.29 -24.94
N ILE A 115 12.27 -2.44 -25.27
CA ILE A 115 13.26 -2.96 -24.32
C ILE A 115 13.59 -1.91 -23.24
N ALA A 116 13.62 -0.62 -23.57
CA ALA A 116 13.78 0.43 -22.58
C ALA A 116 12.64 0.43 -21.55
N GLN A 117 11.39 0.24 -22.00
CA GLN A 117 10.24 0.07 -21.12
C GLN A 117 10.41 -1.15 -20.20
N GLU A 118 10.83 -2.30 -20.75
CA GLU A 118 11.14 -3.50 -19.96
C GLU A 118 12.24 -3.22 -18.91
N ILE A 119 13.30 -2.48 -19.26
CA ILE A 119 14.36 -2.10 -18.32
C ILE A 119 13.81 -1.20 -17.21
N VAL A 120 12.97 -0.21 -17.54
CA VAL A 120 12.37 0.72 -16.56
C VAL A 120 11.43 -0.01 -15.60
N GLU A 121 10.62 -0.94 -16.10
CA GLU A 121 9.74 -1.78 -15.26
C GLU A 121 10.54 -2.71 -14.34
N LEU A 122 11.58 -3.37 -14.88
CA LEU A 122 12.48 -4.21 -14.10
C LEU A 122 13.23 -3.40 -13.04
N ALA A 123 13.72 -2.20 -13.37
CA ALA A 123 14.40 -1.32 -12.44
C ALA A 123 13.45 -0.85 -11.32
N THR A 124 12.25 -0.38 -11.66
CA THR A 124 11.24 0.09 -10.70
C THR A 124 10.83 -1.02 -9.73
N SER A 125 10.56 -2.23 -10.24
CA SER A 125 10.24 -3.38 -9.39
C SER A 125 11.42 -3.83 -8.52
N THR A 126 12.66 -3.61 -8.96
CA THR A 126 13.86 -3.94 -8.17
C THR A 126 14.09 -2.93 -7.04
N ILE A 127 13.86 -1.63 -7.29
CA ILE A 127 13.92 -0.58 -6.25
C ILE A 127 12.94 -0.91 -5.11
N PHE A 128 11.70 -1.28 -5.46
CA PHE A 128 10.71 -1.68 -4.46
C PHE A 128 11.19 -2.86 -3.57
N LEU A 129 11.83 -3.88 -4.15
CA LEU A 129 12.39 -4.99 -3.39
C LEU A 129 13.56 -4.54 -2.50
N ILE A 130 14.38 -3.60 -2.98
CA ILE A 130 15.48 -3.02 -2.21
C ILE A 130 14.93 -2.23 -1.01
N ASP A 131 13.85 -1.47 -1.17
CA ASP A 131 13.19 -0.76 -0.06
C ASP A 131 12.62 -1.71 0.99
N GLN A 132 12.10 -2.86 0.57
CA GLN A 132 11.69 -3.92 1.49
C GLN A 132 12.89 -4.50 2.26
N ILE A 133 14.02 -4.73 1.58
CA ILE A 133 15.25 -5.19 2.23
C ILE A 133 15.79 -4.15 3.21
N LYS A 134 15.80 -2.86 2.86
CA LYS A 134 16.21 -1.78 3.76
C LYS A 134 15.32 -1.73 5.01
N SER A 135 14.01 -1.85 4.83
CA SER A 135 13.06 -1.92 5.95
C SER A 135 13.36 -3.11 6.88
N GLN A 136 13.63 -4.29 6.31
CA GLN A 136 14.01 -5.47 7.10
C GLN A 136 15.38 -5.31 7.76
N ALA A 137 16.37 -4.72 7.09
CA ALA A 137 17.69 -4.47 7.65
C ALA A 137 17.63 -3.53 8.87
N ILE A 138 16.72 -2.54 8.87
CA ILE A 138 16.46 -1.66 10.01
C ILE A 138 15.87 -2.46 11.18
N LEU A 139 14.84 -3.27 10.93
CA LEU A 139 14.21 -4.11 11.95
C LEU A 139 15.21 -5.09 12.59
N LEU A 140 16.10 -5.64 11.79
CA LEU A 140 17.12 -6.61 12.20
C LEU A 140 18.40 -5.94 12.73
N ASN A 141 18.47 -4.61 12.80
CA ASN A 141 19.63 -3.83 13.24
C ASN A 141 20.94 -4.16 12.49
N HIS A 142 20.86 -4.31 11.16
CA HIS A 142 21.99 -4.55 10.25
C HIS A 142 22.31 -3.30 9.39
N PRO A 143 23.01 -2.28 9.94
CA PRO A 143 23.28 -1.02 9.23
C PRO A 143 24.18 -1.21 8.00
N GLN A 144 25.08 -2.21 8.02
CA GLN A 144 25.94 -2.53 6.86
C GLN A 144 25.12 -3.01 5.67
N LEU A 145 24.05 -3.78 5.92
CA LEU A 145 23.16 -4.28 4.88
C LEU A 145 22.35 -3.13 4.27
N MET A 146 21.86 -2.23 5.11
CA MET A 146 21.17 -1.02 4.67
C MET A 146 22.07 -0.16 3.76
N ALA A 147 23.32 0.10 4.16
CA ALA A 147 24.28 0.85 3.35
C ALA A 147 24.62 0.16 2.01
N HIS A 148 24.78 -1.17 2.01
CA HIS A 148 25.00 -1.95 0.80
C HIS A 148 23.83 -1.79 -0.19
N TYR A 149 22.61 -1.95 0.31
CA TYR A 149 21.40 -1.87 -0.50
C TYR A 149 21.05 -0.44 -0.93
N GLU A 150 21.46 0.58 -0.19
CA GLU A 150 21.37 1.98 -0.60
C GLU A 150 22.22 2.25 -1.84
N LYS A 151 23.46 1.75 -1.86
CA LYS A 151 24.33 1.85 -3.04
C LYS A 151 23.72 1.14 -4.26
N ILE A 152 23.17 -0.07 -4.06
CA ILE A 152 22.48 -0.78 -5.14
C ILE A 152 21.25 0.01 -5.62
N SER A 153 20.47 0.61 -4.71
CA SER A 153 19.31 1.42 -5.07
C SER A 153 19.71 2.56 -6.01
N GLN A 154 20.76 3.29 -5.67
CA GLN A 154 21.29 4.38 -6.50
C GLN A 154 21.73 3.91 -7.88
N GLU A 155 22.42 2.76 -7.98
CA GLU A 155 22.78 2.16 -9.27
C GLU A 155 21.55 1.87 -10.13
N ILE A 156 20.49 1.29 -9.54
CA ILE A 156 19.27 0.95 -10.27
C ILE A 156 18.47 2.21 -10.65
N GLU A 157 18.47 3.24 -9.81
CA GLU A 157 17.85 4.53 -10.14
C GLU A 157 18.55 5.21 -11.31
N MET A 158 19.88 5.20 -11.36
CA MET A 158 20.63 5.72 -12.52
C MET A 158 20.29 4.97 -13.80
N ILE A 159 20.15 3.64 -13.73
CA ILE A 159 19.68 2.83 -14.87
C ILE A 159 18.28 3.28 -15.28
N LYS A 160 17.33 3.36 -14.34
CA LYS A 160 15.96 3.80 -14.62
C LYS A 160 15.93 5.17 -15.30
N ALA A 161 16.66 6.15 -14.75
CA ALA A 161 16.74 7.51 -15.27
C ALA A 161 17.37 7.56 -16.68
N ARG A 162 18.35 6.71 -16.95
CA ARG A 162 18.95 6.60 -18.30
C ARG A 162 17.95 6.07 -19.33
N TYR A 163 17.19 5.03 -18.98
CA TYR A 163 16.31 4.37 -19.95
C TYR A 163 14.94 5.02 -20.10
N ILE A 164 14.49 5.83 -19.13
CA ILE A 164 13.22 6.57 -19.24
C ILE A 164 13.19 7.55 -20.41
N GLN A 165 14.35 8.09 -20.81
CA GLN A 165 14.48 9.01 -21.94
C GLN A 165 14.14 8.36 -23.29
N TYR A 166 14.12 7.02 -23.35
CA TYR A 166 13.84 6.24 -24.56
C TYR A 166 12.41 5.64 -24.56
N CYS A 167 11.66 5.83 -23.48
CA CYS A 167 10.29 5.33 -23.29
C CYS A 167 9.24 6.31 -23.81
#